data_AF-A0A835VIW7-F1
#
_entry.id   AF-A0A835VIW7-F1
#
_cell.length_a   1.000
_cell.length_b   1.000
_cell.length_c   1.000
_cell.angle_alpha   90.00
_cell.angle_beta   90.00
_cell.angle_gamma   90.00
#
_symmetry.space_group_name_H-M   'P 1'
#
loop_
_entity.id
_entity.type
_entity.pdbx_description
1 polymer ?
#
loop_
_entity_poly.entity_id
_entity_poly.type
_entity_poly.pdbx_seq_one_letter_code
_entity_poly.pdbx_strand_id
1 'polypeptide(L)'
;MLSDFKQSVKLKYVKLGYHYLVTHGMYLFLTPFVGVLVAQVSSLSPTDLYLLWDHLRFNLISVILCSTLLVFLSTIYFLSRPRPVYLVDFACHKSEDGLKCSRKTFIDRSRLTGLFNEENLEFQTRILERSGLGETTYVPETFMKLQPNPSMAAARKEGENRDVRRHRRAVRQNESKTQECRNSGRELQPIQPNPFALCYDRQPL
;
A
#
# COMPACT_ATOMS: atom_id res chain seq x y z
N MET A 1 16.51 6.66 -30.23
CA MET A 1 15.80 5.43 -30.65
C MET A 1 16.72 4.24 -30.95
N LEU A 2 17.94 4.42 -31.48
CA LEU A 2 18.85 3.28 -31.73
C LEU A 2 19.60 2.78 -30.48
N SER A 3 19.78 3.66 -29.47
CA SER A 3 20.47 3.36 -28.21
C SER A 3 19.69 2.36 -27.33
N ASP A 4 18.37 2.52 -27.24
CA ASP A 4 17.52 1.69 -26.37
C ASP A 4 17.45 0.22 -26.84
N PHE A 5 17.50 -0.02 -28.16
CA PHE A 5 17.47 -1.37 -28.70
C PHE A 5 18.75 -2.14 -28.40
N LYS A 6 19.94 -1.53 -28.59
CA LYS A 6 21.24 -2.13 -28.21
C LYS A 6 21.31 -2.46 -26.72
N GLN A 7 20.73 -1.61 -25.88
CA GLN A 7 20.74 -1.78 -24.42
C GLN A 7 19.82 -2.94 -23.98
N SER A 8 18.65 -3.09 -24.61
CA SER A 8 17.74 -4.22 -24.37
C SER A 8 18.32 -5.57 -24.81
N VAL A 9 19.05 -5.59 -25.92
CA VAL A 9 19.68 -6.80 -26.47
C VAL A 9 20.82 -7.26 -25.56
N LYS A 10 21.68 -6.32 -25.09
CA LYS A 10 22.75 -6.63 -24.12
C LYS A 10 22.21 -7.25 -22.83
N LEU A 11 21.09 -6.75 -22.31
CA LEU A 11 20.49 -7.25 -21.07
C LEU A 11 19.88 -8.66 -21.21
N LYS A 12 19.28 -8.98 -22.36
CA LYS A 12 18.77 -10.34 -22.65
C LYS A 12 19.89 -11.39 -22.66
N TYR A 13 21.01 -11.09 -23.32
CA TYR A 13 22.16 -12.01 -23.36
C TYR A 13 22.88 -12.14 -22.01
N VAL A 14 22.97 -11.06 -21.23
CA VAL A 14 23.54 -11.12 -19.87
C VAL A 14 22.67 -11.97 -18.93
N LYS A 15 21.34 -11.85 -19.02
CA LYS A 15 20.41 -12.62 -18.19
C LYS A 15 20.42 -14.12 -18.54
N LEU A 16 20.52 -14.46 -19.82
CA LEU A 16 20.60 -15.85 -20.29
C LEU A 16 21.98 -16.47 -19.97
N GLY A 17 23.05 -15.70 -20.16
CA GLY A 17 24.40 -16.10 -19.79
C GLY A 17 24.54 -16.35 -18.29
N TYR A 18 24.01 -15.45 -17.45
CA TYR A 18 24.03 -15.62 -15.99
C TYR A 18 23.26 -16.85 -15.54
N HIS A 19 22.07 -17.10 -16.11
CA HIS A 19 21.30 -18.30 -15.80
C HIS A 19 22.09 -19.57 -16.16
N TYR A 20 22.72 -19.62 -17.34
CA TYR A 20 23.50 -20.78 -17.76
C TYR A 20 24.74 -21.01 -16.89
N LEU A 21 25.45 -19.93 -16.53
CA LEU A 21 26.64 -19.95 -15.69
C LEU A 21 26.30 -20.34 -14.24
N VAL A 22 25.14 -19.96 -13.72
CA VAL A 22 24.68 -20.41 -12.40
C VAL A 22 24.24 -21.89 -12.43
N THR A 23 23.54 -22.33 -13.48
CA THR A 23 23.06 -23.71 -13.58
C THR A 23 24.22 -24.71 -13.77
N HIS A 24 25.24 -24.38 -14.56
CA HIS A 24 26.34 -25.31 -14.89
C HIS A 24 27.69 -24.93 -14.25
N GLY A 25 27.81 -23.74 -13.68
CA GLY A 25 29.06 -23.27 -13.06
C GLY A 25 29.45 -24.10 -11.84
N MET A 26 28.48 -24.64 -11.11
CA MET A 26 28.74 -25.52 -9.98
C MET A 26 29.52 -26.76 -10.43
N TYR A 27 29.18 -27.37 -11.58
CA TYR A 27 29.89 -28.53 -12.15
C TYR A 27 31.24 -28.18 -12.76
N LEU A 28 31.35 -27.04 -13.44
CA LEU A 28 32.61 -26.56 -14.02
C LEU A 28 33.68 -26.29 -12.96
N PHE A 29 33.27 -25.84 -11.77
CA PHE A 29 34.19 -25.61 -10.66
C PHE A 29 34.40 -26.87 -9.79
N LEU A 30 33.37 -27.71 -9.65
CA LEU A 30 33.47 -28.97 -8.87
C LEU A 30 34.51 -29.92 -9.47
N THR A 31 34.54 -30.06 -10.79
CA THR A 31 35.38 -31.06 -11.48
C THR A 31 36.89 -30.87 -11.20
N PRO A 32 37.48 -29.67 -11.41
CA PRO A 32 38.89 -29.44 -11.06
C PRO A 32 39.11 -29.43 -9.54
N PHE A 33 38.14 -28.96 -8.75
CA PHE A 33 38.25 -28.93 -7.29
C PHE A 33 38.36 -30.35 -6.69
N VAL A 34 37.53 -31.29 -7.17
CA VAL A 34 37.59 -32.69 -6.76
C VAL A 34 38.93 -33.32 -7.19
N GLY A 35 39.41 -33.03 -8.40
CA GLY A 35 40.72 -33.53 -8.86
C GLY A 35 41.88 -33.05 -7.98
N VAL A 36 41.88 -31.78 -7.57
CA VAL A 36 42.87 -31.22 -6.65
C VAL A 36 42.74 -31.83 -5.26
N LEU A 37 41.52 -32.01 -4.74
CA LEU A 37 41.29 -32.65 -3.44
C LEU A 37 41.83 -34.08 -3.40
N VAL A 38 41.59 -34.88 -4.45
CA VAL A 38 42.07 -36.28 -4.53
C VAL A 38 43.60 -36.34 -4.55
N ALA A 39 44.24 -35.44 -5.30
CA ALA A 39 45.71 -35.35 -5.35
C ALA A 39 46.31 -34.96 -3.98
N GLN A 40 45.68 -34.01 -3.28
CA GLN A 40 46.14 -33.53 -1.97
C GLN A 40 45.94 -34.59 -0.86
N VAL A 41 44.80 -35.30 -0.86
CA VAL A 41 44.49 -36.38 0.10
C VAL A 41 45.48 -37.55 -0.01
N SER A 42 46.00 -37.82 -1.21
CA SER A 42 46.99 -38.88 -1.43
C SER A 42 48.37 -38.56 -0.82
N SER A 43 48.65 -37.30 -0.51
CA SER A 43 49.92 -36.84 0.08
C SER A 43 49.85 -36.54 1.59
N LEU A 44 48.68 -36.70 2.23
CA LEU A 44 48.44 -36.22 3.60
C LEU A 44 48.79 -37.28 4.67
N SER A 45 49.62 -36.89 5.64
CA SER A 45 49.98 -37.71 6.81
C SER A 45 48.94 -37.56 7.94
N PRO A 46 48.81 -38.53 8.88
CA PRO A 46 47.84 -38.46 9.98
C PRO A 46 48.10 -37.33 10.98
N THR A 47 49.34 -36.85 11.08
CA THR A 47 49.70 -35.71 11.95
C THR A 47 49.25 -34.37 11.33
N ASP A 48 49.33 -34.25 10.00
CA ASP A 48 48.86 -33.07 9.25
C ASP A 48 47.33 -32.98 9.23
N LEU A 49 46.65 -34.14 9.27
CA LEU A 49 45.19 -34.23 9.40
C LEU A 49 44.67 -33.60 10.70
N TYR A 50 45.40 -33.74 11.81
CA TYR A 50 44.97 -33.16 13.09
C TYR A 50 45.07 -31.62 13.10
N LEU A 51 46.15 -31.05 12.55
CA LEU A 51 46.31 -29.60 12.39
C LEU A 51 45.29 -29.01 11.40
N LEU A 52 45.04 -29.73 10.29
CA LEU A 52 44.04 -29.34 9.31
C LEU A 52 42.62 -29.41 9.88
N TRP A 53 42.34 -30.42 10.73
CA TRP A 53 41.05 -30.59 11.41
C TRP A 53 40.77 -29.45 12.38
N ASP A 54 41.76 -29.01 13.16
CA ASP A 54 41.60 -27.88 14.06
C ASP A 54 41.30 -26.59 13.28
N HIS A 55 42.09 -26.32 12.23
CA HIS A 55 41.84 -25.18 11.34
C HIS A 55 40.48 -25.23 10.63
N LEU A 56 40.05 -26.41 10.15
CA LEU A 56 38.73 -26.58 9.55
C LEU A 56 37.61 -26.36 10.56
N ARG A 57 37.76 -26.88 11.78
CA ARG A 57 36.77 -26.75 12.85
C ARG A 57 36.57 -25.29 13.25
N PHE A 58 37.64 -24.53 13.44
CA PHE A 58 37.54 -23.10 13.74
C PHE A 58 36.91 -22.30 12.60
N ASN A 59 37.27 -22.60 11.35
CA ASN A 59 36.69 -21.95 10.18
C ASN A 59 35.20 -22.30 10.02
N LEU A 60 34.82 -23.57 10.20
CA LEU A 60 33.44 -24.02 10.15
C LEU A 60 32.58 -23.34 11.23
N ILE A 61 33.08 -23.28 12.46
CA ILE A 61 32.39 -22.59 13.56
C ILE A 61 32.21 -21.11 13.23
N SER A 62 33.27 -20.45 12.73
CA SER A 62 33.22 -19.04 12.33
C SER A 62 32.21 -18.78 11.20
N VAL A 63 32.18 -19.64 10.18
CA VAL A 63 31.23 -19.57 9.06
C VAL A 63 29.80 -19.80 9.52
N ILE A 64 29.56 -20.78 10.40
CA ILE A 64 28.23 -21.03 10.98
C ILE A 64 27.79 -19.84 11.83
N LEU A 65 28.67 -19.29 12.67
CA LEU A 65 28.36 -18.13 13.50
C LEU A 65 28.06 -16.88 12.65
N CYS A 66 28.88 -16.62 11.63
CA CYS A 66 28.70 -15.49 10.73
C CYS A 66 27.42 -15.62 9.88
N SER A 67 27.17 -16.81 9.33
CA SER A 67 25.96 -17.06 8.53
C SER A 67 24.69 -16.97 9.37
N THR A 68 24.67 -17.54 10.56
CA THR A 68 23.53 -17.42 11.50
C THR A 68 23.28 -15.97 11.91
N LEU A 69 24.33 -15.20 12.24
CA LEU A 69 24.24 -13.77 12.50
C LEU A 69 23.68 -13.00 11.30
N LEU A 70 24.18 -13.26 10.10
CA LEU A 70 23.72 -12.60 8.87
C LEU A 70 22.24 -12.91 8.59
N VAL A 71 21.83 -14.18 8.71
CA VAL A 71 20.43 -14.59 8.52
C VAL A 71 19.53 -13.94 9.57
N PHE A 72 19.98 -13.90 10.83
CA PHE A 72 19.23 -13.28 11.92
C PHE A 72 19.04 -11.77 11.70
N LEU A 73 20.12 -11.05 11.41
CA LEU A 73 20.08 -9.61 11.12
C LEU A 73 19.23 -9.30 9.88
N SER A 74 19.37 -10.12 8.83
CA SER A 74 18.56 -10.02 7.61
C SER A 74 17.08 -10.21 7.93
N THR A 75 16.74 -11.24 8.72
CA THR A 75 15.35 -11.52 9.11
C THR A 75 14.76 -10.37 9.92
N ILE A 76 15.49 -9.84 10.91
CA ILE A 76 15.06 -8.65 11.67
C ILE A 76 14.86 -7.47 10.72
N TYR A 77 15.81 -7.21 9.82
CA TYR A 77 15.68 -6.13 8.85
C TYR A 77 14.43 -6.27 7.97
N PHE A 78 14.15 -7.47 7.46
CA PHE A 78 12.96 -7.74 6.65
C PHE A 78 11.65 -7.61 7.44
N LEU A 79 11.63 -7.97 8.72
CA LEU A 79 10.47 -7.82 9.59
C LEU A 79 10.27 -6.37 10.06
N SER A 80 11.35 -5.63 10.29
CA SER A 80 11.33 -4.22 10.70
C SER A 80 11.06 -3.25 9.54
N ARG A 81 11.17 -3.71 8.29
CA ARG A 81 10.80 -2.90 7.12
C ARG A 81 9.28 -2.67 7.13
N PRO A 82 8.80 -1.40 7.22
CA PRO A 82 7.39 -1.11 7.12
C PRO A 82 6.90 -1.54 5.74
N ARG A 83 5.99 -2.52 5.69
CA ARG A 83 5.37 -2.95 4.44
C ARG A 83 4.44 -1.83 3.97
N PRO A 84 4.58 -1.35 2.72
CA PRO A 84 3.70 -0.30 2.22
C PRO A 84 2.27 -0.84 2.15
N VAL A 85 1.36 -0.21 2.90
CA VAL A 85 -0.08 -0.45 2.80
C VAL A 85 -0.64 0.55 1.79
N TYR A 86 -1.32 0.06 0.77
CA TYR A 86 -1.89 0.89 -0.29
C TYR A 86 -3.39 1.06 -0.08
N LEU A 87 -3.89 2.29 -0.25
CA LEU A 87 -5.32 2.56 -0.33
C LEU A 87 -5.81 2.11 -1.71
N VAL A 88 -6.49 0.97 -1.77
CA VAL A 88 -6.96 0.36 -3.02
C VAL A 88 -8.15 1.13 -3.61
N ASP A 89 -9.07 1.58 -2.75
CA ASP A 89 -10.25 2.33 -3.16
C ASP A 89 -10.73 3.26 -2.02
N PHE A 90 -11.34 4.39 -2.38
CA PHE A 90 -11.97 5.29 -1.43
C PHE A 90 -13.30 5.81 -1.98
N ALA A 91 -14.34 5.72 -1.15
CA ALA A 91 -15.65 6.28 -1.46
C ALA A 91 -16.02 7.34 -0.41
N CYS A 92 -16.20 8.58 -0.87
CA CYS A 92 -16.64 9.70 -0.03
C CYS A 92 -18.10 10.06 -0.33
N HIS A 93 -18.88 10.34 0.72
CA HIS A 93 -20.23 10.83 0.58
C HIS A 93 -20.24 12.36 0.56
N LYS A 94 -20.67 12.95 -0.56
CA LYS A 94 -21.03 14.36 -0.63
C LYS A 94 -22.48 14.54 -0.16
N SER A 95 -22.66 15.38 0.87
CA SER A 95 -23.98 15.78 1.36
C SER A 95 -24.80 16.55 0.31
N GLU A 96 -26.10 16.63 0.53
CA GLU A 96 -27.03 17.34 -0.34
C GLU A 96 -26.81 18.87 -0.27
N ASP A 97 -27.04 19.56 -1.38
CA ASP A 97 -26.80 21.01 -1.48
C ASP A 97 -27.72 21.83 -0.55
N GLY A 98 -28.86 21.28 -0.12
CA GLY A 98 -29.72 21.90 0.90
C GLY A 98 -29.07 22.00 2.28
N LEU A 99 -27.98 21.27 2.53
CA LEU A 99 -27.19 21.32 3.76
C LEU A 99 -25.97 22.23 3.66
N LYS A 100 -25.78 22.88 2.52
CA LYS A 100 -24.69 23.82 2.30
C LYS A 100 -24.97 25.12 3.05
N CYS A 101 -23.98 25.60 3.81
CA CYS A 101 -24.08 26.80 4.62
C CYS A 101 -22.87 27.70 4.39
N SER A 102 -23.14 28.98 4.14
CA SER A 102 -22.12 30.03 4.13
C SER A 102 -21.78 30.45 5.56
N ARG A 103 -20.61 31.03 5.79
CA ARG A 103 -20.22 31.51 7.13
C ARG A 103 -21.21 32.54 7.66
N LYS A 104 -21.72 33.42 6.79
CA LYS A 104 -22.71 34.44 7.16
C LYS A 104 -24.05 33.82 7.50
N THR A 105 -24.55 32.91 6.67
CA THR A 105 -25.80 32.18 6.95
C THR A 105 -25.71 31.42 8.28
N PHE A 106 -24.56 30.85 8.62
CA PHE A 106 -24.37 30.19 9.91
C PHE A 106 -24.48 31.16 11.08
N ILE A 107 -23.78 32.30 11.03
CA ILE A 107 -23.85 33.33 12.09
C ILE A 107 -25.26 33.92 12.22
N ASP A 108 -25.92 34.21 11.10
CA ASP A 108 -27.29 34.73 11.09
C ASP A 108 -28.25 33.73 11.74
N ARG A 109 -28.11 32.44 11.45
CA ARG A 109 -28.92 31.40 12.09
C ARG A 109 -28.58 31.22 13.57
N SER A 110 -27.31 31.26 13.95
CA SER A 110 -26.92 31.27 15.36
C SER A 110 -27.56 32.44 16.10
N ARG A 111 -27.60 33.63 15.51
CA ARG A 111 -28.29 34.79 16.10
C ARG A 111 -29.79 34.55 16.24
N LEU A 112 -30.45 33.99 15.22
CA LEU A 112 -31.89 33.67 15.24
C LEU A 112 -32.29 32.63 16.29
N THR A 113 -31.38 31.76 16.73
CA THR A 113 -31.68 30.79 17.80
C THR A 113 -31.88 31.45 19.17
N GLY A 114 -31.37 32.68 19.37
CA GLY A 114 -31.49 33.39 20.65
C GLY A 114 -30.68 32.79 21.81
N LEU A 115 -29.86 31.75 21.54
CA LEU A 115 -29.06 31.05 22.54
C LEU A 115 -27.68 31.69 22.78
N PHE A 116 -27.26 32.61 21.91
CA PHE A 116 -25.92 33.19 21.93
C PHE A 116 -25.97 34.70 22.12
N ASN A 117 -25.17 35.20 23.07
CA ASN A 117 -24.92 36.63 23.26
C ASN A 117 -23.98 37.15 22.15
N GLU A 118 -23.90 38.48 21.98
CA GLU A 118 -23.09 39.09 20.92
C GLU A 118 -21.60 38.74 21.03
N GLU A 119 -21.03 38.68 22.25
CA GLU A 119 -19.66 38.24 22.47
C GLU A 119 -19.42 36.79 22.01
N ASN A 120 -20.40 35.90 22.22
CA ASN A 120 -20.33 34.51 21.76
C ASN A 120 -20.41 34.42 20.23
N LEU A 121 -21.21 35.28 19.59
CA LEU A 121 -21.33 35.36 18.13
C LEU A 121 -20.05 35.90 17.49
N GLU A 122 -19.41 36.91 18.09
CA GLU A 122 -18.09 37.38 17.66
C GLU A 122 -17.04 36.29 17.78
N PHE A 123 -17.04 35.55 18.90
CA PHE A 123 -16.13 34.43 19.10
C PHE A 123 -16.34 33.33 18.05
N GLN A 124 -17.59 32.93 17.79
CA GLN A 124 -17.92 31.98 16.71
C GLN A 124 -17.46 32.48 15.34
N THR A 125 -17.62 33.78 15.06
CA THR A 125 -17.19 34.38 13.79
C THR A 125 -15.68 34.27 13.62
N ARG A 126 -14.90 34.60 14.67
CA ARG A 126 -13.43 34.48 14.66
C ARG A 126 -12.99 33.02 14.47
N ILE A 127 -13.68 32.06 15.07
CA ILE A 127 -13.42 30.63 14.85
C ILE A 127 -13.67 30.27 13.39
N LEU A 128 -14.82 30.63 12.83
CA LEU A 128 -15.15 30.31 11.44
C LEU A 128 -14.13 30.88 10.46
N GLU A 129 -13.67 32.11 10.67
CA GLU A 129 -12.65 32.77 9.83
C GLU A 129 -11.27 32.10 9.89
N ARG A 130 -10.92 31.48 11.02
CA ARG A 130 -9.62 30.83 11.23
C ARG A 130 -9.62 29.32 11.00
N SER A 131 -10.80 28.70 10.96
CA SER A 131 -10.96 27.23 10.83
C SER A 131 -10.65 26.67 9.43
N GLY A 132 -10.47 27.53 8.42
CA GLY A 132 -10.30 27.10 7.03
C GLY A 132 -11.58 26.57 6.37
N LEU A 133 -12.75 26.72 7.01
CA LEU A 133 -14.04 26.35 6.43
C LEU A 133 -14.43 27.34 5.32
N GLY A 134 -14.66 26.82 4.12
CA GLY A 134 -15.11 27.62 2.98
C GLY A 134 -16.61 27.94 3.02
N GLU A 135 -17.07 28.83 2.13
CA GLU A 135 -18.50 29.22 1.97
C GLU A 135 -19.42 28.09 1.46
N THR A 136 -18.86 26.90 1.25
CA THR A 136 -19.53 25.74 0.67
C THR A 136 -19.56 24.54 1.62
N THR A 137 -19.37 24.80 2.91
CA THR A 137 -19.34 23.78 3.96
C THR A 137 -20.72 23.21 4.21
N TYR A 138 -20.82 21.89 4.39
CA TYR A 138 -22.08 21.22 4.73
C TYR A 138 -22.20 21.12 6.25
N VAL A 139 -23.34 21.54 6.78
CA VAL A 139 -23.65 21.42 8.21
C VAL A 139 -24.72 20.36 8.44
N PRO A 140 -24.75 19.72 9.63
CA PRO A 140 -25.83 18.82 10.03
C PRO A 140 -27.22 19.42 9.84
N GLU A 141 -28.19 18.59 9.45
CA GLU A 141 -29.60 18.99 9.33
C GLU A 141 -30.14 19.60 10.63
N THR A 142 -29.61 19.17 11.77
CA THR A 142 -29.95 19.68 13.10
C THR A 142 -29.69 21.18 13.23
N PHE A 143 -28.61 21.70 12.63
CA PHE A 143 -28.31 23.14 12.65
C PHE A 143 -29.10 23.92 11.61
N MET A 144 -29.74 23.24 10.65
CA MET A 144 -30.59 23.90 9.67
C MET A 144 -31.99 24.24 10.20
N LYS A 145 -32.37 23.71 11.36
CA LYS A 145 -33.66 23.98 12.01
C LYS A 145 -33.60 25.25 12.84
N LEU A 146 -34.72 25.98 12.91
CA LEU A 146 -34.85 27.22 13.69
C LEU A 146 -34.55 27.02 15.18
N GLN A 147 -34.90 25.84 15.71
CA GLN A 147 -34.44 25.38 17.03
C GLN A 147 -33.56 24.14 16.83
N PRO A 148 -32.22 24.28 16.94
CA PRO A 148 -31.32 23.14 16.90
C PRO A 148 -31.61 22.23 18.10
N ASN A 149 -31.68 20.93 17.84
CA ASN A 149 -31.75 19.92 18.90
C ASN A 149 -30.43 19.14 18.93
N PRO A 150 -29.36 19.71 19.53
CA PRO A 150 -28.08 19.02 19.66
C PRO A 150 -28.20 17.91 20.70
N SER A 151 -28.64 16.74 20.26
CA SER A 151 -28.73 15.53 21.08
C SER A 151 -27.90 14.40 20.50
N MET A 152 -27.43 13.50 21.37
CA MET A 152 -26.71 12.29 20.96
C MET A 152 -27.58 11.39 20.06
N ALA A 153 -28.90 11.41 20.26
CA ALA A 153 -29.84 10.67 19.42
C ALA A 153 -29.88 11.24 17.98
N ALA A 154 -29.90 12.56 17.82
CA ALA A 154 -29.85 13.20 16.50
C ALA A 154 -28.52 12.95 15.78
N ALA A 155 -27.40 13.04 16.51
CA ALA A 155 -26.07 12.76 15.96
C ALA A 155 -25.93 11.29 15.53
N ARG A 156 -26.45 10.34 16.33
CA ARG A 156 -26.45 8.91 15.98
C ARG A 156 -27.26 8.65 14.72
N LYS A 157 -28.48 9.20 14.64
CA LYS A 157 -29.36 9.06 13.46
C LYS A 157 -28.70 9.60 12.20
N GLU A 158 -27.98 10.71 12.30
CA GLU A 158 -27.21 11.26 11.17
C GLU A 158 -26.06 10.33 10.75
N GLY A 159 -25.29 9.81 11.71
CA GLY A 159 -24.23 8.84 11.45
C GLY A 159 -24.73 7.58 10.74
N GLU A 160 -25.78 6.96 11.29
CA GLU A 160 -26.45 5.80 10.69
C GLU A 160 -26.95 6.09 9.28
N ASN A 161 -27.58 7.25 9.06
CA ASN A 161 -28.03 7.66 7.74
C ASN A 161 -26.87 7.86 6.76
N ARG A 162 -25.75 8.46 7.20
CA ARG A 162 -24.54 8.63 6.37
C ARG A 162 -23.94 7.28 5.99
N ASP A 163 -23.87 6.34 6.92
CA ASP A 163 -23.34 4.98 6.69
C ASP A 163 -24.21 4.18 5.73
N VAL A 164 -25.53 4.18 5.93
CA VAL A 164 -26.49 3.51 5.02
C VAL A 164 -26.42 4.13 3.62
N ARG A 165 -26.32 5.46 3.50
CA ARG A 165 -26.20 6.14 2.19
C ARG A 165 -24.88 5.82 1.51
N ARG A 166 -23.77 5.73 2.26
CA ARG A 166 -22.45 5.35 1.73
C ARG A 166 -22.48 3.91 1.21
N HIS A 167 -23.03 2.98 1.99
CA HIS A 167 -23.17 1.58 1.59
C HIS A 167 -24.02 1.44 0.32
N ARG A 168 -25.20 2.08 0.26
CA ARG A 168 -26.06 2.04 -0.94
C ARG A 168 -25.39 2.62 -2.19
N ARG A 169 -24.55 3.65 -2.07
CA ARG A 169 -23.81 4.19 -3.22
C ARG A 169 -22.71 3.23 -3.68
N ALA A 170 -21.99 2.60 -2.75
CA ALA A 170 -20.99 1.59 -3.10
C ALA A 170 -21.62 0.40 -3.83
N VAL A 171 -22.78 -0.07 -3.37
CA VAL A 171 -23.56 -1.12 -4.06
C VAL A 171 -23.95 -0.69 -5.47
N ARG A 172 -24.53 0.50 -5.65
CA ARG A 172 -24.91 1.01 -6.98
C ARG A 172 -23.72 1.18 -7.94
N GLN A 173 -22.58 1.61 -7.43
CA GLN A 173 -21.37 1.79 -8.24
C GLN A 173 -20.78 0.43 -8.65
N ASN A 174 -20.89 -0.58 -7.79
CA ASN A 174 -20.53 -1.95 -8.15
C ASN A 174 -21.51 -2.53 -9.19
N GLU A 175 -22.81 -2.29 -9.04
CA GLU A 175 -23.83 -2.71 -10.00
C GLU A 175 -23.61 -2.06 -11.37
N SER A 176 -23.33 -0.75 -11.43
CA SER A 176 -23.08 -0.04 -12.69
C SER A 176 -21.81 -0.55 -13.39
N LYS A 177 -20.72 -0.76 -12.64
CA LYS A 177 -19.48 -1.36 -13.18
C LYS A 177 -19.74 -2.78 -13.69
N THR A 178 -20.53 -3.57 -12.97
CA THR A 178 -20.91 -4.94 -13.36
C THR A 178 -21.72 -4.94 -14.65
N GLN A 179 -22.66 -4.01 -14.79
CA GLN A 179 -23.48 -3.87 -15.99
C GLN A 179 -22.66 -3.38 -17.19
N GLU A 180 -21.72 -2.45 -16.98
CA GLU A 180 -20.81 -1.96 -18.03
C GLU A 180 -19.88 -3.07 -18.54
N CYS A 181 -19.33 -3.91 -17.64
CA CYS A 181 -18.56 -5.09 -18.02
C CYS A 181 -19.41 -6.10 -18.83
N ARG A 182 -20.65 -6.37 -18.38
CA ARG A 182 -21.59 -7.27 -19.06
C ARG A 182 -21.95 -6.77 -20.46
N ASN A 183 -22.26 -5.48 -20.61
CA ASN A 183 -22.59 -4.86 -21.89
C ASN A 183 -21.39 -4.83 -22.84
N SER A 184 -20.17 -4.77 -22.31
CA SER A 184 -18.92 -4.76 -23.09
C SER A 184 -18.41 -6.16 -23.43
N GLY A 185 -19.11 -7.24 -23.06
CA GLY A 185 -18.68 -8.62 -23.32
C GLY A 185 -17.39 -9.02 -22.58
N ARG A 186 -17.01 -8.29 -21.52
CA ARG A 186 -15.79 -8.52 -20.73
C ARG A 186 -16.12 -9.15 -19.39
N GLU A 187 -15.39 -10.19 -19.03
CA GLU A 187 -15.54 -10.87 -17.73
C GLU A 187 -14.96 -9.99 -16.61
N LEU A 188 -15.65 -9.91 -15.46
CA LEU A 188 -15.11 -9.24 -14.27
C LEU A 188 -13.89 -10.03 -13.80
N GLN A 189 -12.69 -9.46 -13.89
CA GLN A 189 -11.56 -10.06 -13.19
C GLN A 189 -11.81 -10.02 -11.67
N PRO A 190 -11.52 -11.12 -10.94
CA PRO A 190 -11.51 -11.07 -9.49
C PRO A 190 -10.54 -9.96 -9.06
N ILE A 191 -10.95 -9.18 -8.04
CA ILE A 191 -10.26 -7.99 -7.55
C ILE A 191 -8.77 -8.33 -7.31
N GLN A 192 -7.93 -8.04 -8.32
CA GLN A 192 -6.49 -8.09 -8.20
C GLN A 192 -6.05 -6.81 -7.46
N PRO A 193 -5.01 -6.86 -6.63
CA PRO A 193 -4.55 -5.72 -5.83
C PRO A 193 -3.81 -4.65 -6.69
N ASN A 194 -4.17 -4.51 -7.96
CA ASN A 194 -3.55 -3.58 -8.90
C ASN A 194 -4.58 -2.51 -9.32
N PRO A 195 -4.34 -1.21 -9.04
CA PRO A 195 -5.37 -0.16 -9.15
C PRO A 195 -5.67 0.33 -10.58
N PHE A 196 -5.12 -0.30 -11.61
CA PHE A 196 -5.43 0.04 -13.00
C PHE A 196 -6.40 -0.95 -13.62
N ALA A 197 -7.70 -0.77 -13.37
CA ALA A 197 -8.74 -1.24 -14.27
C ALA A 197 -8.76 -0.33 -15.52
N LEU A 198 -7.73 -0.45 -16.36
CA LEU A 198 -7.79 0.06 -17.72
C LEU A 198 -8.49 -1.00 -18.56
N CYS A 199 -9.68 -0.63 -19.04
CA CYS A 199 -10.39 -1.26 -20.12
C CYS A 199 -9.48 -1.44 -21.36
N TYR A 200 -8.69 -2.52 -21.42
CA TYR A 200 -8.00 -2.89 -22.65
C TYR A 200 -8.95 -3.66 -23.57
N ASP A 201 -8.98 -3.27 -24.84
CA ASP A 201 -9.62 -4.03 -25.91
C ASP A 201 -8.87 -5.35 -26.14
N ARG A 202 -9.64 -6.42 -26.34
CA ARG A 202 -9.13 -7.73 -26.71
C ARG A 202 -8.53 -7.60 -28.12
N GLN A 203 -7.20 -7.53 -28.22
CA GLN A 203 -6.51 -7.57 -29.51
C GLN A 203 -6.82 -8.92 -30.19
N PRO A 204 -7.36 -8.94 -31.42
CA PRO A 204 -7.66 -10.20 -32.11
C PRO A 204 -6.36 -10.92 -32.48
N LEU A 205 -6.44 -12.26 -32.47
CA LEU A 205 -5.37 -13.20 -32.84
C LEU A 205 -4.72 -12.87 -34.18
#